data_AF-A0A3T0N9G7-F1
#
_entry.id   AF-A0A3T0N9G7-F1
#
_cell.length_a   1.000
_cell.length_b   1.000
_cell.length_c   1.000
_cell.angle_alpha   90.00
_cell.angle_beta   90.00
_cell.angle_gamma   90.00
#
_symmetry.space_group_name_H-M   'P 1'
#
loop_
_entity.id
_entity.type
_entity.pdbx_description
1 polymer ?
#
loop_
_entity_poly.entity_id
_entity_poly.type
_entity_poly.pdbx_seq_one_letter_code
_entity_poly.pdbx_strand_id
1 'polypeptide(L)'
;MRVTVVIRSEEIRHSAGVRIRFHRISQHLAKQGVTLNITSIQDLSTARKHKDDIYIFSKCHEANAIVLARRLRQQGCIVGIDVCDDYFSQRQDCRFVHLRRWLRDISGTLDFILCSTPLISQQLTQLIPDLPCHILNDPFDHFKTDKLTRTLKKSGARPQQPDF
;
A
#
# COMPACT_ATOMS: atom_id res chain seq x y z
N MET A 1 2.21 0.70 20.83
CA MET A 1 1.80 -0.16 19.70
C MET A 1 2.83 -0.06 18.59
N ARG A 2 3.14 -1.17 17.94
CA ARG A 2 4.11 -1.26 16.85
C ARG A 2 3.42 -1.72 15.57
N VAL A 3 3.59 -0.95 14.51
CA VAL A 3 3.05 -1.22 13.18
C VAL A 3 4.22 -1.39 12.23
N THR A 4 4.21 -2.44 11.41
CA THR A 4 5.22 -2.68 10.40
C THR A 4 4.59 -2.69 9.01
N VAL A 5 5.05 -1.79 8.16
CA VAL A 5 4.73 -1.80 6.73
C VAL A 5 5.68 -2.76 6.03
N VAL A 6 5.12 -3.76 5.38
CA VAL A 6 5.84 -4.74 4.58
C VAL A 6 5.84 -4.28 3.13
N ILE A 7 7.03 -4.05 2.58
CA ILE A 7 7.22 -3.66 1.17
C ILE A 7 7.83 -4.80 0.38
N ARG A 8 7.68 -4.75 -0.95
CA ARG A 8 8.14 -5.84 -1.82
C ARG A 8 9.66 -6.07 -1.76
N SER A 9 10.44 -5.00 -1.62
CA SER A 9 11.90 -5.09 -1.56
C SER A 9 12.52 -3.78 -1.08
N GLU A 10 13.80 -3.81 -0.69
CA GLU A 10 14.53 -2.64 -0.22
C GLU A 10 14.68 -1.56 -1.30
N GLU A 11 14.76 -1.93 -2.58
CA GLU A 11 14.83 -0.97 -3.68
C GLU A 11 13.59 -0.06 -3.73
N ILE A 12 12.42 -0.60 -3.34
CA ILE A 12 11.15 0.14 -3.33
C ILE A 12 11.03 1.05 -2.10
N ARG A 13 11.83 0.85 -1.05
CA ARG A 13 11.86 1.71 0.15
C ARG A 13 12.11 3.17 -0.22
N HIS A 14 12.93 3.39 -1.25
CA HIS A 14 13.29 4.72 -1.74
C HIS A 14 12.35 5.26 -2.82
N SER A 15 11.31 4.52 -3.22
CA SER A 15 10.28 5.02 -4.13
C SER A 15 9.52 6.18 -3.49
N ALA A 16 9.07 7.14 -4.30
CA ALA A 16 8.35 8.32 -3.80
C ALA A 16 7.08 7.92 -3.02
N GLY A 17 6.34 6.91 -3.52
CA GLY A 17 5.11 6.43 -2.89
C GLY A 17 5.33 5.90 -1.47
N VAL A 18 6.33 5.05 -1.25
CA VAL A 18 6.63 4.49 0.08
C VAL A 18 7.29 5.54 0.97
N ARG A 19 8.34 6.22 0.46
CA ARG A 19 9.11 7.18 1.26
C ARG A 19 8.27 8.35 1.74
N ILE A 20 7.38 8.89 0.91
CA ILE A 20 6.63 10.11 1.27
C ILE A 20 5.44 9.75 2.15
N ARG A 21 4.59 8.80 1.74
CA ARG A 21 3.36 8.42 2.45
C ARG A 21 3.67 7.95 3.88
N PHE A 22 4.50 6.92 4.01
CA PHE A 22 4.76 6.33 5.33
C PHE A 22 5.64 7.20 6.22
N HIS A 23 6.50 8.06 5.67
CA HIS A 23 7.23 9.05 6.47
C HIS A 23 6.30 10.10 7.07
N ARG A 24 5.34 10.62 6.29
CA ARG A 24 4.37 11.58 6.82
C ARG A 24 3.44 10.95 7.84
N ILE A 25 2.98 9.73 7.59
CA ILE A 25 2.13 8.99 8.52
C ILE A 25 2.90 8.67 9.81
N SER A 26 4.17 8.26 9.73
CA SER A 26 4.95 7.92 10.93
C SER A 26 5.10 9.09 11.89
N GLN A 27 5.25 10.32 11.38
CA GLN A 27 5.31 11.53 12.21
C GLN A 27 4.00 11.77 12.99
N HIS A 28 2.85 11.48 12.38
CA HIS A 28 1.56 11.62 13.05
C HIS A 28 1.34 10.51 14.08
N LEU A 29 1.69 9.27 13.73
CA LEU A 29 1.59 8.11 14.61
C LEU A 29 2.51 8.23 15.84
N ALA A 30 3.71 8.78 15.67
CA ALA A 30 4.66 8.98 16.75
C ALA A 30 4.10 9.89 17.86
N LYS A 31 3.31 10.91 17.50
CA LYS A 31 2.64 11.81 18.46
C LYS A 31 1.60 11.07 19.33
N GLN A 32 1.17 9.89 18.90
CA GLN A 32 0.20 9.04 19.60
C GLN A 32 0.89 7.82 20.28
N GLY A 33 2.23 7.80 20.35
CA GLY A 33 2.97 6.68 20.95
C GLY A 33 2.98 5.41 20.08
N VAL A 34 2.71 5.53 18.78
CA VAL A 34 2.73 4.42 17.82
C VAL A 34 4.01 4.47 17.01
N THR A 35 4.76 3.37 16.99
CA THR A 35 5.95 3.21 16.16
C THR A 35 5.58 2.60 14.82
N LEU A 36 5.98 3.25 13.72
CA LEU A 36 5.86 2.71 12.37
C LEU A 36 7.23 2.28 11.84
N ASN A 37 7.38 0.99 11.58
CA ASN A 37 8.55 0.42 10.92
C ASN A 37 8.24 0.12 9.45
N ILE A 38 9.29 0.07 8.62
CA ILE A 38 9.20 -0.37 7.23
C ILE A 38 10.25 -1.47 7.03
N THR A 39 9.83 -2.61 6.48
CA THR A 39 10.72 -3.75 6.20
C THR A 39 10.38 -4.39 4.88
N SER A 40 11.37 -4.98 4.21
CA SER A 40 11.11 -5.81 3.04
C SER A 40 10.43 -7.14 3.45
N ILE A 41 9.69 -7.72 2.52
CA ILE A 41 9.10 -9.05 2.67
C ILE A 41 10.18 -10.14 2.80
N GLN A 42 11.33 -9.96 2.13
CA GLN A 42 12.46 -10.89 2.21
C GLN A 42 13.00 -10.93 3.64
N ASP A 43 13.34 -9.78 4.21
CA ASP A 43 13.87 -9.70 5.58
C ASP A 43 12.88 -10.26 6.58
N LEU A 44 11.60 -9.88 6.44
CA LEU A 44 10.56 -10.34 7.35
C LEU A 44 10.34 -11.85 7.25
N SER A 45 10.38 -12.44 6.05
CA SER A 45 10.16 -13.88 5.85
C SER A 45 11.18 -14.76 6.57
N THR A 46 12.42 -14.28 6.72
CA THR A 46 13.51 -15.00 7.40
C THR A 46 13.43 -14.92 8.93
N ALA A 47 12.64 -14.00 9.47
CA ALA A 47 12.54 -13.82 10.91
C ALA A 47 11.92 -15.05 11.59
N ARG A 48 12.54 -15.51 12.69
CA ARG A 48 12.02 -16.65 13.48
C ARG A 48 10.73 -16.30 14.22
N LYS A 49 10.63 -15.06 14.72
CA LYS A 49 9.48 -14.55 15.47
C LYS A 49 9.17 -13.11 15.06
N HIS A 50 7.89 -12.81 14.87
CA HIS A 50 7.38 -11.47 14.62
C HIS A 50 6.99 -10.82 15.96
N LYS A 51 7.30 -9.54 16.14
CA LYS A 51 7.20 -8.84 17.43
C LYS A 51 6.32 -7.58 17.37
N ASP A 52 5.86 -7.20 16.18
CA ASP A 52 4.95 -6.08 16.02
C ASP A 52 3.50 -6.54 16.17
N ASP A 53 2.64 -5.60 16.52
CA ASP A 53 1.22 -5.87 16.76
C ASP A 53 0.46 -5.96 15.41
N ILE A 54 0.87 -5.13 14.45
CA ILE A 54 0.19 -4.96 13.15
C ILE A 54 1.19 -5.03 12.00
N TYR A 55 0.84 -5.77 10.96
CA TYR A 55 1.61 -5.85 9.72
C TYR A 55 0.75 -5.43 8.51
N ILE A 56 1.23 -4.45 7.73
CA ILE A 56 0.50 -3.88 6.59
C ILE A 56 1.29 -4.14 5.32
N PHE A 57 0.76 -4.95 4.41
CA PHE A 57 1.40 -5.24 3.12
C PHE A 57 1.10 -4.13 2.11
N SER A 58 2.14 -3.44 1.64
CA SER A 58 2.05 -2.36 0.67
C SER A 58 2.72 -2.75 -0.65
N LYS A 59 1.92 -2.97 -1.69
CA LYS A 59 2.37 -3.36 -3.05
C LYS A 59 3.14 -4.68 -3.12
N CYS A 60 2.81 -5.64 -2.25
CA CYS A 60 3.41 -6.97 -2.20
C CYS A 60 2.53 -8.02 -2.88
N HIS A 61 2.29 -7.91 -4.19
CA HIS A 61 1.37 -8.80 -4.94
C HIS A 61 1.96 -10.17 -5.29
N GLU A 62 2.82 -10.70 -4.44
CA GLU A 62 3.59 -11.92 -4.64
C GLU A 62 3.04 -13.07 -3.78
N ALA A 63 3.28 -14.32 -4.17
CA ALA A 63 2.75 -15.49 -3.44
C ALA A 63 3.31 -15.62 -2.01
N ASN A 64 4.57 -15.23 -1.80
CA ASN A 64 5.20 -15.18 -0.47
C ASN A 64 4.44 -14.27 0.51
N ALA A 65 3.77 -13.22 0.04
CA ALA A 65 2.97 -12.33 0.87
C ALA A 65 1.76 -13.04 1.47
N ILE A 66 1.13 -13.92 0.71
CA ILE A 66 0.02 -14.77 1.19
C ILE A 66 0.51 -15.71 2.29
N VAL A 67 1.64 -16.37 2.06
CA VAL A 67 2.23 -17.30 3.04
C VAL A 67 2.62 -16.57 4.33
N LEU A 68 3.26 -15.40 4.20
CA LEU A 68 3.67 -14.60 5.34
C LEU A 68 2.47 -14.05 6.11
N ALA A 69 1.44 -13.55 5.43
CA ALA A 69 0.18 -13.09 6.05
C ALA A 69 -0.47 -14.21 6.89
N ARG A 70 -0.56 -15.43 6.36
CA ARG A 70 -1.05 -16.60 7.12
C ARG A 70 -0.23 -16.86 8.37
N ARG A 71 1.10 -16.86 8.25
CA ARG A 71 2.01 -17.08 9.38
C ARG A 71 1.87 -16.00 10.45
N LEU A 72 1.71 -14.74 10.06
CA LEU A 72 1.51 -13.61 10.97
C LEU A 72 0.18 -13.75 11.73
N ARG A 73 -0.90 -14.10 11.04
CA ARG A 73 -2.21 -14.35 11.66
C ARG A 73 -2.17 -15.51 12.66
N GLN A 74 -1.50 -16.60 12.31
CA GLN A 74 -1.31 -17.74 13.23
C GLN A 74 -0.51 -17.37 14.49
N GLN A 75 0.29 -16.30 14.45
CA GLN A 75 0.99 -15.76 15.61
C GLN A 75 0.18 -14.72 16.39
N GLY A 76 -1.08 -14.48 16.00
CA GLY A 76 -1.98 -13.52 16.65
C GLY A 76 -1.75 -12.06 16.23
N CYS A 77 -0.94 -11.80 15.20
CA CYS A 77 -0.76 -10.46 14.67
C CYS A 77 -2.00 -10.02 13.87
N ILE A 78 -2.29 -8.72 13.87
CA ILE A 78 -3.28 -8.11 12.98
C ILE A 78 -2.62 -7.89 11.61
N VAL A 79 -3.30 -8.29 10.54
CA VAL A 79 -2.76 -8.20 9.18
C VAL A 79 -3.66 -7.36 8.30
N GLY A 80 -3.09 -6.39 7.60
CA GLY A 80 -3.80 -5.60 6.61
C GLY A 80 -3.03 -5.42 5.30
N ILE A 81 -3.69 -4.83 4.31
CA ILE A 81 -3.06 -4.38 3.06
C ILE A 81 -3.22 -2.87 2.88
N ASP A 82 -2.28 -2.22 2.20
CA ASP A 82 -2.39 -0.84 1.75
C ASP A 82 -2.55 -0.78 0.22
N VAL A 83 -3.71 -0.30 -0.23
CA VAL A 83 -4.07 -0.11 -1.64
C VAL A 83 -4.09 1.38 -1.95
N CYS A 84 -2.93 1.92 -2.31
CA CYS A 84 -2.79 3.32 -2.69
C CYS A 84 -2.97 3.58 -4.20
N ASP A 85 -2.72 2.58 -5.04
CA ASP A 85 -2.93 2.63 -6.50
C ASP A 85 -4.13 1.78 -6.90
N ASP A 86 -4.91 2.26 -7.86
CA ASP A 86 -6.10 1.57 -8.35
C ASP A 86 -5.76 0.55 -9.44
N TYR A 87 -5.27 -0.62 -9.03
CA TYR A 87 -5.05 -1.76 -9.92
C TYR A 87 -6.26 -2.70 -10.03
N PHE A 88 -7.26 -2.53 -9.15
CA PHE A 88 -8.31 -3.51 -8.94
C PHE A 88 -9.63 -3.13 -9.63
N SER A 89 -9.86 -1.84 -9.92
CA SER A 89 -11.07 -1.38 -10.62
C SER A 89 -11.16 -1.81 -12.08
N GLN A 90 -10.03 -2.07 -12.75
CA GLN A 90 -9.98 -2.41 -14.17
C GLN A 90 -10.31 -3.90 -14.42
N ARG A 91 -11.59 -4.25 -14.22
CA ARG A 91 -12.09 -5.65 -14.22
C ARG A 91 -11.93 -6.38 -15.55
N GLN A 92 -11.99 -5.64 -16.66
CA GLN A 92 -11.91 -6.21 -18.02
C GLN A 92 -10.47 -6.29 -18.56
N ASP A 93 -9.52 -5.64 -17.90
CA ASP A 93 -8.13 -5.72 -18.33
C ASP A 93 -7.51 -7.05 -17.86
N CYS A 94 -7.09 -7.86 -18.83
CA CYS A 94 -6.48 -9.16 -18.61
C CYS A 94 -5.14 -9.06 -17.86
N ARG A 95 -4.41 -7.93 -18.01
CA ARG A 95 -3.13 -7.69 -17.34
C ARG A 95 -3.28 -7.67 -15.83
N PHE A 96 -4.44 -7.30 -15.30
CA PHE A 96 -4.70 -7.21 -13.86
C PHE A 96 -5.41 -8.44 -13.26
N VAL A 97 -5.63 -9.50 -14.05
CA VAL A 97 -6.26 -10.75 -13.55
C VAL A 97 -5.45 -11.35 -12.40
N HIS A 98 -4.12 -11.36 -12.52
CA HIS A 98 -3.24 -11.92 -11.49
C HIS A 98 -3.34 -11.15 -10.16
N LEU A 99 -3.49 -9.82 -10.20
CA LEU A 99 -3.69 -9.00 -8.99
C LEU A 99 -5.03 -9.29 -8.33
N ARG A 100 -6.11 -9.40 -9.11
CA ARG A 100 -7.44 -9.75 -8.57
C ARG A 100 -7.46 -11.15 -7.97
N ARG A 101 -6.74 -12.11 -8.56
CA ARG A 101 -6.55 -13.45 -7.99
C ARG A 101 -5.77 -13.37 -6.68
N TRP A 102 -4.64 -12.67 -6.67
CA TRP A 102 -3.85 -12.45 -5.46
C TRP A 102 -4.68 -11.82 -4.33
N LEU A 103 -5.49 -10.80 -4.63
CA LEU A 103 -6.36 -10.14 -3.65
C LEU A 103 -7.36 -11.13 -3.04
N ARG A 104 -7.97 -11.97 -3.88
CA ARG A 104 -8.87 -13.04 -3.41
C ARG A 104 -8.14 -14.03 -2.51
N ASP A 105 -6.96 -14.47 -2.92
CA ASP A 105 -6.21 -15.51 -2.20
C ASP A 105 -5.68 -15.03 -0.83
N ILE A 106 -5.30 -13.75 -0.73
CA ILE A 106 -4.85 -13.15 0.52
C ILE A 106 -6.02 -12.74 1.43
N SER A 107 -7.19 -12.40 0.87
CA SER A 107 -8.31 -11.80 1.61
C SER A 107 -8.72 -12.55 2.88
N GLY A 108 -8.79 -13.89 2.84
CA GLY A 108 -9.17 -14.72 3.98
C GLY A 108 -8.17 -14.70 5.15
N THR A 109 -7.05 -13.98 5.01
CA THR A 109 -6.03 -13.80 6.05
C THR A 109 -5.99 -12.37 6.58
N LEU A 110 -6.69 -11.44 5.95
CA LEU A 110 -6.65 -10.04 6.34
C LEU A 110 -7.67 -9.76 7.45
N ASP A 111 -7.35 -8.77 8.27
CA ASP A 111 -8.24 -8.13 9.24
C ASP A 111 -8.84 -6.83 8.69
N PHE A 112 -8.11 -6.13 7.82
CA PHE A 112 -8.56 -4.86 7.24
C PHE A 112 -7.82 -4.51 5.94
N ILE A 113 -8.35 -3.51 5.25
CA ILE A 113 -7.76 -2.87 4.08
C ILE A 113 -7.60 -1.38 4.39
N LEU A 114 -6.46 -0.80 4.02
CA LEU A 114 -6.28 0.63 3.88
C LEU A 114 -6.33 1.01 2.41
N CYS A 115 -6.97 2.12 2.08
CA CYS A 115 -6.99 2.65 0.73
C CYS A 115 -6.80 4.17 0.71
N SER A 116 -6.37 4.73 -0.42
CA SER A 116 -6.09 6.16 -0.53
C SER A 116 -7.32 7.02 -0.82
N THR A 117 -8.41 6.45 -1.35
CA THR A 117 -9.59 7.22 -1.78
C THR A 117 -10.91 6.48 -1.55
N PRO A 118 -12.05 7.22 -1.42
CA PRO A 118 -13.38 6.61 -1.35
C PRO A 118 -13.72 5.74 -2.57
N LEU A 119 -13.27 6.14 -3.76
CA LEU A 119 -13.50 5.38 -4.98
C LEU A 119 -12.84 4.00 -4.91
N ILE A 120 -11.57 3.94 -4.49
CA ILE A 120 -10.87 2.66 -4.29
C ILE A 120 -11.58 1.83 -3.23
N SER A 121 -12.01 2.45 -2.12
CA SER A 121 -12.78 1.76 -1.07
C SER A 121 -14.02 1.09 -1.64
N GLN A 122 -14.84 1.82 -2.40
CA GLN A 122 -16.05 1.29 -3.03
C GLN A 122 -15.75 0.09 -3.94
N GLN A 123 -14.67 0.16 -4.73
CA GLN A 123 -14.27 -0.93 -5.63
C GLN A 123 -13.79 -2.16 -4.84
N LEU A 124 -13.03 -1.96 -3.76
CA LEU A 124 -12.54 -3.05 -2.91
C LEU A 124 -13.69 -3.73 -2.15
N THR A 125 -14.67 -2.96 -1.63
CA THR A 125 -15.86 -3.52 -0.98
C THR A 125 -16.69 -4.38 -1.94
N GLN A 126 -16.71 -4.07 -3.25
CA GLN A 126 -17.37 -4.94 -4.23
C GLN A 126 -16.60 -6.25 -4.51
N LEU A 127 -15.28 -6.27 -4.27
CA LEU A 127 -14.44 -7.44 -4.51
C LEU A 127 -14.36 -8.35 -3.26
N ILE A 128 -14.38 -7.75 -2.08
CA ILE A 128 -14.20 -8.40 -0.77
C ILE A 128 -15.09 -7.67 0.27
N PRO A 129 -16.41 -7.95 0.26
CA PRO A 129 -17.39 -7.18 1.05
C PRO A 129 -17.25 -7.37 2.56
N ASP A 130 -16.71 -8.52 3.00
CA ASP A 130 -16.66 -8.88 4.42
C ASP A 130 -15.47 -8.25 5.16
N LEU A 131 -14.56 -7.57 4.44
CA LEU A 131 -13.34 -7.03 5.01
C LEU A 131 -13.47 -5.52 5.25
N PRO A 132 -13.24 -5.02 6.49
CA PRO A 132 -13.24 -3.59 6.78
C PRO A 132 -12.27 -2.84 5.87
N CYS A 133 -12.76 -1.80 5.19
CA CYS A 133 -11.97 -0.96 4.31
C CYS A 133 -11.94 0.47 4.86
N HIS A 134 -10.76 0.93 5.25
CA HIS A 134 -10.56 2.25 5.82
C HIS A 134 -9.81 3.15 4.85
N ILE A 135 -10.25 4.41 4.76
CA ILE A 135 -9.57 5.41 3.96
C ILE A 135 -8.42 5.99 4.79
N LEU A 136 -7.20 5.76 4.32
CA LEU A 136 -5.98 6.37 4.83
C LEU A 136 -5.55 7.46 3.85
N ASN A 137 -5.98 8.68 4.15
CA ASN A 137 -5.57 9.88 3.43
C ASN A 137 -4.05 10.01 3.49
N ASP A 138 -3.42 10.31 2.36
CA ASP A 138 -2.01 10.72 2.33
C ASP A 138 -1.93 12.15 2.89
N PRO A 139 -1.35 12.36 4.09
CA PRO A 139 -1.23 13.70 4.64
C PRO A 139 -0.40 14.52 3.66
N PHE A 140 -0.85 15.73 3.37
CA PHE A 140 -0.11 16.68 2.56
C PHE A 140 -0.10 18.01 3.31
N ASP A 141 1.09 18.59 3.47
CA ASP A 141 1.23 19.79 4.28
C ASP A 141 0.85 21.05 3.48
N HIS A 142 1.49 21.29 2.33
CA HIS A 142 1.30 22.51 1.53
C HIS A 142 1.89 22.37 0.12
N PHE A 143 1.24 23.03 -0.85
CA PHE A 143 1.66 22.99 -2.24
C PHE A 143 2.83 23.96 -2.40
N LYS A 144 3.93 23.50 -2.97
CA LYS A 144 5.00 24.39 -3.42
C LYS A 144 4.61 24.98 -4.76
N THR A 145 3.77 26.02 -4.74
CA THR A 145 3.10 26.62 -5.91
C THR A 145 4.08 26.99 -7.03
N ASP A 146 5.26 27.48 -6.69
CA ASP A 146 6.31 27.82 -7.68
C ASP A 146 6.85 26.59 -8.41
N LYS A 147 7.06 25.50 -7.66
CA LYS A 147 7.52 24.23 -8.21
C LYS A 147 6.43 23.61 -9.09
N LEU A 148 5.18 23.67 -8.66
CA LEU A 148 4.02 23.20 -9.42
C LEU A 148 3.90 23.94 -10.76
N THR A 149 3.96 25.27 -10.72
CA THR A 149 3.89 26.13 -11.92
C THR A 149 5.01 25.81 -12.91
N ARG A 150 6.24 25.64 -12.42
CA ARG A 150 7.39 25.26 -13.27
C ARG A 150 7.21 23.88 -13.91
N THR A 151 6.71 22.89 -13.15
CA THR A 151 6.49 21.54 -13.68
C THR A 151 5.35 21.51 -14.70
N LEU A 152 4.24 22.20 -14.45
CA LEU A 152 3.12 22.28 -15.39
C LEU A 152 3.54 22.95 -16.71
N LYS A 153 4.31 24.04 -16.65
CA LYS A 153 4.86 24.70 -17.85
C LYS A 153 5.82 23.80 -18.64
N LYS A 154 6.62 22.97 -17.96
CA LYS A 154 7.50 21.99 -18.63
C LYS A 154 6.73 20.83 -19.26
N SER A 155 5.68 20.34 -18.62
CA SER A 155 4.87 19.22 -19.13
C SER A 155 3.94 19.64 -20.28
N GLY A 156 3.45 20.89 -20.28
CA GLY A 156 2.68 21.46 -21.39
C GLY A 156 3.50 21.84 -22.63
N ALA A 157 4.83 21.74 -22.57
CA ALA A 157 5.74 22.06 -23.68
C ALA A 157 6.23 20.82 -24.46
N ARG A 158 5.68 19.62 -24.21
CA ARG A 158 5.93 18.47 -25.09
C ARG A 158 5.11 18.64 -26.37
N PRO A 159 5.74 18.69 -27.57
CA PRO A 159 4.97 18.68 -28.81
C PRO A 159 4.18 17.38 -28.90
N GLN A 160 2.91 17.49 -29.31
CA GLN A 160 2.12 16.35 -29.75
C GLN A 160 2.96 15.61 -30.83
N GLN A 161 3.31 14.36 -30.58
CA GLN A 161 3.86 13.53 -31.65
C GLN A 161 2.79 13.41 -32.73
N PRO A 162 3.13 13.56 -34.02
CA PRO A 162 2.16 13.32 -35.08
C PRO A 162 1.76 11.85 -35.07
N ASP A 163 0.45 11.62 -35.15
CA ASP A 163 -0.09 10.31 -35.51
C ASP A 163 0.51 9.87 -36.85
N PHE A 164 0.78 8.56 -36.95
CA PHE A 164 1.44 7.87 -38.05
C PHE A 164 0.96 8.27 -39.45
#